data_AF-A0AAN7SE15-F1
#
_entry.id   AF-A0AAN7SE15-F1
#
_cell.length_a   1.000
_cell.length_b   1.000
_cell.length_c   1.000
_cell.angle_alpha   90.00
_cell.angle_beta   90.00
_cell.angle_gamma   90.00
#
_symmetry.space_group_name_H-M   'P 1'
#
loop_
_entity.id
_entity.type
_entity.pdbx_description
1 polymer ?
#
loop_
_entity_poly.entity_id
_entity_poly.type
_entity_poly.pdbx_seq_one_letter_code
_entity_poly.pdbx_strand_id
1 'polypeptide(L)'
;MPLSRGEKLRRKRESEKRRYDRLKQDPEGRAKLKQKEREQYIKKKEKKIVRPINEQNEREQRMKRKHWRKHSRAYRLKKKLSENTRSRHYLISLDSARNIKRHINQVVSTGVPLRGRNAKNYQEEDVNRPDKRTVTFNVPPIPERLKLRAHDPVPDEVQMPEPLVEEQEVEDHPPQTLPSRPQRNRRPPAYLQDYEVKCNVEQSAVSLN
;
A
#
# COMPACT_ATOMS: atom_id res chain seq x y z
N MET A 1 -17.82 9.42 38.44
CA MET A 1 -17.84 8.16 37.66
C MET A 1 -16.69 8.15 36.65
N PRO A 2 -15.73 7.21 36.71
CA PRO A 2 -14.68 7.08 35.71
C PRO A 2 -15.25 6.57 34.37
N LEU A 3 -14.88 7.22 33.26
CA LEU A 3 -15.31 6.85 31.90
C LEU A 3 -14.91 5.41 31.54
N SER A 4 -15.77 4.72 30.78
CA SER A 4 -15.48 3.38 30.27
C SER A 4 -14.30 3.40 29.28
N ARG A 5 -13.57 2.28 29.16
CA ARG A 5 -12.43 2.15 28.23
C ARG A 5 -12.81 2.50 26.79
N GLY A 6 -13.99 2.09 26.34
CA GLY A 6 -14.50 2.39 24.99
C GLY A 6 -14.73 3.88 24.76
N GLU A 7 -15.29 4.58 25.76
CA GLU A 7 -15.55 6.02 25.71
C GLU A 7 -14.26 6.83 25.72
N LYS A 8 -13.28 6.42 26.53
CA LYS A 8 -11.93 7.01 26.54
C LYS A 8 -11.29 6.90 25.15
N LEU A 9 -11.37 5.74 24.49
CA LEU A 9 -10.84 5.58 23.13
C LEU A 9 -11.58 6.44 22.11
N ARG A 10 -12.92 6.52 22.17
CA ARG A 10 -13.71 7.39 21.29
C ARG A 10 -13.33 8.85 21.44
N ARG A 11 -13.27 9.34 22.68
CA ARG A 11 -12.89 10.72 23.00
C ARG A 11 -11.48 11.05 22.50
N LYS A 12 -10.54 10.10 22.58
CA LYS A 12 -9.19 10.23 22.01
C LYS A 12 -9.20 10.32 20.49
N ARG A 13 -9.99 9.48 19.80
CA ARG A 13 -10.11 9.54 18.33
C ARG A 13 -10.73 10.86 17.88
N GLU A 14 -11.76 11.32 18.56
CA GLU A 14 -12.43 12.59 18.25
C GLU A 14 -11.52 13.79 18.49
N SER A 15 -10.73 13.80 19.57
CA SER A 15 -9.77 14.87 19.84
C SER A 15 -8.62 14.89 18.82
N GLU A 16 -8.10 13.72 18.42
CA GLU A 16 -7.11 13.63 17.35
C GLU A 16 -7.67 14.10 16.01
N LYS A 17 -8.91 13.72 15.68
CA LYS A 17 -9.57 14.18 14.46
C LYS A 17 -9.68 15.71 14.44
N ARG A 18 -10.18 16.33 15.52
CA ARG A 18 -10.25 17.80 15.66
C ARG A 18 -8.87 18.46 15.58
N ARG A 19 -7.82 17.84 16.12
CA ARG A 19 -6.44 18.33 16.00
C ARG A 19 -5.98 18.34 14.53
N TYR A 20 -6.23 17.26 13.79
CA TYR A 20 -5.90 17.19 12.36
C TYR A 20 -6.70 18.19 11.54
N ASP A 21 -7.99 18.38 11.84
CA ASP A 21 -8.83 19.33 11.13
C ASP A 21 -8.34 20.77 11.33
N ARG A 22 -7.96 21.15 12.56
CA ARG A 22 -7.33 22.46 12.84
C ARG A 22 -6.03 22.66 12.06
N LEU A 23 -5.16 21.66 12.06
CA LEU A 23 -3.88 21.72 11.31
C LEU A 23 -4.09 21.75 9.79
N LYS A 24 -5.19 21.19 9.30
CA LYS A 24 -5.55 21.22 7.87
C LYS A 24 -6.06 22.60 7.45
N GLN A 25 -6.74 23.31 8.36
CA GLN A 25 -7.25 24.67 8.15
C GLN A 25 -6.15 25.74 8.21
N ASP A 26 -5.11 25.52 9.04
CA ASP A 26 -3.97 26.44 9.17
C ASP A 26 -2.81 26.08 8.21
N PRO A 27 -2.55 26.89 7.16
CA PRO A 27 -1.46 26.64 6.22
C PRO A 27 -0.07 26.85 6.84
N GLU A 28 0.08 27.79 7.77
CA GLU A 28 1.38 28.11 8.38
C GLU A 28 1.82 27.02 9.35
N GLY A 29 0.92 26.56 10.22
CA GLY A 29 1.17 25.43 11.11
C GLY A 29 1.57 24.17 10.34
N ARG A 30 0.96 23.94 9.18
CA ARG A 30 1.29 22.81 8.30
C ARG A 30 2.67 22.97 7.66
N ALA A 31 3.06 24.17 7.25
CA ALA A 31 4.39 24.45 6.69
C ALA A 31 5.48 24.23 7.75
N LYS A 32 5.29 24.76 8.97
CA LYS A 32 6.20 24.56 10.11
C LYS A 32 6.37 23.08 10.45
N LEU A 33 5.28 22.30 10.45
CA LEU A 33 5.37 20.85 10.69
C LEU A 33 6.19 20.14 9.60
N LYS A 34 5.96 20.46 8.31
CA LYS A 34 6.74 19.90 7.20
C LYS A 34 8.22 20.23 7.30
N GLN A 35 8.57 21.45 7.68
CA GLN A 35 9.98 21.86 7.89
C GLN A 35 10.61 21.03 9.01
N LYS A 36 9.94 20.93 10.17
CA LYS A 36 10.42 20.12 11.29
C LYS A 36 10.60 18.65 10.93
N GLU A 37 9.66 18.05 10.19
CA GLU A 37 9.78 16.67 9.70
C GLU A 37 10.96 16.50 8.73
N ARG A 38 11.19 17.49 7.84
CA ARG A 38 12.33 17.51 6.91
C ARG A 38 13.66 17.58 7.67
N GLU A 39 13.78 18.48 8.65
CA GLU A 39 14.97 18.58 9.50
C GLU A 39 15.24 17.28 10.26
N GLN A 40 14.20 16.66 10.83
CA GLN A 40 14.34 15.36 11.50
C GLN A 40 14.80 14.28 10.53
N TYR A 41 14.30 14.29 9.30
CA TYR A 41 14.72 13.34 8.28
C TYR A 41 16.19 13.54 7.88
N ILE A 42 16.63 14.80 7.73
CA ILE A 42 18.03 15.16 7.49
C ILE A 42 18.91 14.65 8.64
N LYS A 43 18.55 14.95 9.90
CA LYS A 43 19.25 14.44 11.09
C LYS A 43 19.33 12.91 11.13
N LYS A 44 18.27 12.21 10.70
CA LYS A 44 18.26 10.73 10.62
C LYS A 44 19.15 10.19 9.49
N LYS A 45 19.27 10.93 8.38
CA LYS A 45 20.21 10.63 7.30
C LYS A 45 21.66 10.83 7.75
N GLU A 46 21.97 11.96 8.38
CA GLU A 46 23.31 12.26 8.93
C GLU A 46 23.75 11.19 9.93
N LYS A 47 22.84 10.77 10.82
CA LYS A 47 23.07 9.67 11.78
C LYS A 47 23.12 8.27 11.14
N LYS A 48 23.00 8.15 9.81
CA LYS A 48 22.95 6.88 9.04
C LYS A 48 21.85 5.89 9.48
N ILE A 49 20.87 6.35 10.26
CA ILE A 49 19.69 5.56 10.65
C ILE A 49 18.81 5.31 9.42
N VAL A 50 18.69 6.31 8.55
CA VAL A 50 18.00 6.19 7.26
C VAL A 50 19.03 6.23 6.14
N ARG A 51 19.31 5.06 5.56
CA ARG A 51 20.20 4.92 4.40
C ARG A 51 19.45 5.18 3.08
N PRO A 52 20.02 5.94 2.13
CA PRO A 52 19.47 6.06 0.77
C PRO A 52 19.55 4.70 0.07
N ILE A 53 18.68 4.46 -0.91
CA ILE A 53 18.53 3.13 -1.53
C ILE A 53 19.83 2.60 -2.17
N ASN A 54 20.67 3.50 -2.68
CA ASN A 54 21.94 3.16 -3.34
C ASN A 54 22.97 2.60 -2.35
N GLU A 55 22.92 3.03 -1.08
CA GLU A 55 23.81 2.55 -0.01
C GLU A 55 23.28 1.28 0.68
N GLN A 56 22.11 0.79 0.26
CA GLN A 56 21.53 -0.43 0.84
C GLN A 56 21.98 -1.67 0.09
N ASN A 57 22.14 -2.78 0.83
CA ASN A 57 22.35 -4.10 0.26
C ASN A 57 21.20 -4.46 -0.71
N GLU A 58 21.52 -5.13 -1.82
CA GLU A 58 20.59 -5.61 -2.83
C GLU A 58 19.39 -6.36 -2.24
N ARG A 59 19.62 -7.18 -1.20
CA ARG A 59 18.54 -7.92 -0.52
C ARG A 59 17.53 -6.97 0.12
N GLU A 60 18.00 -5.93 0.81
CA GLU A 60 17.13 -4.90 1.40
C GLU A 60 16.40 -4.11 0.30
N GLN A 61 17.11 -3.73 -0.76
CA GLN A 61 16.50 -3.04 -1.90
C GLN A 61 15.37 -3.88 -2.51
N ARG A 62 15.58 -5.19 -2.69
CA ARG A 62 14.58 -6.13 -3.21
C ARG A 62 13.35 -6.18 -2.30
N MET A 63 13.56 -6.23 -0.99
CA MET A 63 12.48 -6.21 0.00
C MET A 63 11.71 -4.88 -0.02
N LYS A 64 12.39 -3.73 -0.14
CA LYS A 64 11.73 -2.43 -0.31
C LYS A 64 10.91 -2.36 -1.60
N ARG A 65 11.45 -2.82 -2.73
CA ARG A 65 10.72 -2.90 -4.01
C ARG A 65 9.51 -3.84 -3.91
N LYS A 66 9.61 -4.95 -3.17
CA LYS A 66 8.47 -5.86 -2.90
C LYS A 66 7.38 -5.15 -2.11
N HIS A 67 7.73 -4.45 -1.03
CA HIS A 67 6.78 -3.66 -0.24
C HIS A 67 6.15 -2.55 -1.08
N TRP A 68 6.94 -1.83 -1.88
CA TRP A 68 6.44 -0.79 -2.75
C TRP A 68 5.42 -1.32 -3.75
N ARG A 69 5.69 -2.46 -4.41
CA ARG A 69 4.73 -3.14 -5.29
C ARG A 69 3.44 -3.51 -4.55
N LYS A 70 3.55 -4.06 -3.34
CA LYS A 70 2.39 -4.39 -2.48
C LYS A 70 1.54 -3.16 -2.17
N HIS A 71 2.17 -2.07 -1.68
CA HIS A 71 1.46 -0.84 -1.34
C HIS A 71 0.86 -0.14 -2.56
N SER A 72 1.59 -0.09 -3.68
CA SER A 72 1.09 0.46 -4.94
C SER A 72 -0.13 -0.30 -5.44
N ARG A 73 -0.10 -1.64 -5.41
CA ARG A 73 -1.26 -2.48 -5.76
C ARG A 73 -2.45 -2.21 -4.84
N ALA A 74 -2.23 -2.19 -3.53
CA ALA A 74 -3.28 -1.92 -2.55
C ALA A 74 -3.91 -0.53 -2.75
N TYR A 75 -3.08 0.49 -2.97
CA TYR A 75 -3.54 1.85 -3.27
C TYR A 75 -4.39 1.89 -4.55
N ARG A 76 -3.93 1.27 -5.64
CA ARG A 76 -4.67 1.20 -6.92
C ARG A 76 -6.01 0.48 -6.76
N LEU A 77 -6.04 -0.64 -6.02
CA LEU A 77 -7.28 -1.36 -5.73
C LEU A 77 -8.25 -0.50 -4.91
N LYS A 78 -7.76 0.13 -3.85
CA LYS A 78 -8.56 1.05 -3.02
C LYS A 78 -9.13 2.21 -3.86
N LYS A 79 -8.30 2.81 -4.72
CA LYS A 79 -8.70 3.89 -5.63
C LYS A 79 -9.79 3.43 -6.60
N LYS A 80 -9.59 2.28 -7.27
CA LYS A 80 -10.60 1.67 -8.15
C LYS A 80 -11.91 1.39 -7.41
N LEU A 81 -11.86 0.87 -6.19
CA LEU A 81 -13.06 0.63 -5.38
C LEU A 81 -13.77 1.95 -5.05
N SER A 82 -13.03 2.99 -4.65
CA SER A 82 -13.63 4.31 -4.37
C SER A 82 -14.21 5.01 -5.61
N GLU A 83 -13.62 4.80 -6.78
CA GLU A 83 -14.15 5.32 -8.04
C GLU A 83 -15.40 4.53 -8.45
N ASN A 84 -15.38 3.21 -8.31
CA ASN A 84 -16.53 2.35 -8.59
C ASN A 84 -17.71 2.65 -7.64
N THR A 85 -17.46 2.88 -6.34
CA THR A 85 -18.53 3.27 -5.41
C THR A 85 -19.05 4.68 -5.63
N ARG A 86 -18.24 5.60 -6.18
CA ARG A 86 -18.69 6.94 -6.61
C ARG A 86 -19.54 6.91 -7.88
N SER A 87 -19.32 5.95 -8.77
CA SER A 87 -20.01 5.85 -10.07
C SER A 87 -21.17 4.86 -10.11
N ARG A 88 -21.41 4.11 -9.03
CA ARG A 88 -22.55 3.17 -8.94
C ARG A 88 -23.83 3.94 -8.62
N HIS A 89 -24.44 4.44 -9.67
CA HIS A 89 -25.84 4.82 -9.66
C HIS A 89 -26.70 3.60 -10.00
N TYR A 90 -27.74 3.35 -9.20
CA TYR A 90 -28.80 2.43 -9.60
C TYR A 90 -29.94 3.25 -10.19
N LEU A 91 -30.52 2.78 -11.30
CA LEU A 91 -31.88 3.19 -11.68
C LEU A 91 -32.82 2.44 -10.75
N ILE A 92 -33.57 3.18 -9.95
CA ILE A 92 -34.67 2.63 -9.16
C ILE A 92 -35.95 2.96 -9.91
N SER A 93 -36.61 1.93 -10.42
CA SER A 93 -37.95 2.04 -10.98
C SER A 93 -38.94 2.16 -9.83
N LEU A 94 -39.67 3.26 -9.76
CA LEU A 94 -40.78 3.43 -8.81
C LEU A 94 -42.08 2.94 -9.42
N ASP A 95 -43.03 2.52 -8.59
CA ASP A 95 -44.36 2.05 -8.99
C ASP A 95 -45.14 3.08 -9.82
N SER A 96 -44.77 4.36 -9.73
CA SER A 96 -45.33 5.45 -10.53
C SER A 96 -44.77 5.54 -11.96
N ALA A 97 -44.14 4.48 -12.49
CA ALA A 97 -43.43 4.44 -13.77
C ALA A 97 -42.32 5.50 -13.94
N ARG A 98 -41.83 6.09 -12.84
CA ARG A 98 -40.73 7.07 -12.86
C ARG A 98 -39.43 6.38 -12.47
N ASN A 99 -38.40 6.57 -13.27
CA ASN A 99 -37.05 6.05 -13.01
C ASN A 99 -36.20 7.12 -12.32
N ILE A 100 -35.73 6.85 -11.10
CA ILE A 100 -34.83 7.76 -10.39
C ILE A 100 -33.42 7.18 -10.36
N LYS A 101 -32.45 7.94 -10.86
CA LYS A 101 -31.03 7.62 -10.76
C LYS A 101 -30.52 8.03 -9.37
N ARG A 102 -30.28 7.07 -8.47
CA ARG A 102 -29.78 7.35 -7.11
C ARG A 102 -28.39 6.77 -6.88
N HIS A 103 -27.59 7.46 -6.06
CA HIS A 103 -26.24 7.04 -5.69
C HIS A 103 -26.27 6.07 -4.49
N ILE A 104 -25.42 5.02 -4.51
CA ILE A 104 -25.40 3.92 -3.52
C ILE A 104 -25.42 4.37 -2.06
N ASN A 105 -24.68 5.41 -1.71
CA ASN A 105 -24.58 5.88 -0.31
C ASN A 105 -25.82 6.64 0.17
N GLN A 106 -26.82 6.89 -0.69
CA GLN A 106 -28.11 7.46 -0.33
C GLN A 106 -29.20 6.39 -0.11
N VAL A 107 -28.92 5.11 -0.39
CA VAL A 107 -29.88 4.01 -0.24
C VAL A 107 -29.99 3.53 1.22
N VAL A 108 -29.09 3.97 2.11
CA VAL A 108 -29.15 3.68 3.55
C VAL A 108 -29.81 4.85 4.30
N SER A 109 -31.13 5.00 4.16
CA SER A 109 -31.98 5.67 5.18
C SER A 109 -33.49 5.55 4.95
N THR A 110 -33.96 4.79 3.94
CA THR A 110 -35.36 4.35 3.96
C THR A 110 -35.44 3.10 4.81
N GLY A 111 -35.26 3.26 6.13
CA GLY A 111 -35.83 2.31 7.07
C GLY A 111 -37.34 2.37 6.86
N VAL A 112 -37.86 1.46 6.04
CA VAL A 112 -39.30 1.22 5.99
C VAL A 112 -39.66 0.80 7.41
N PRO A 113 -40.44 1.58 8.16
CA PRO A 113 -40.89 1.13 9.47
C PRO A 113 -41.67 -0.16 9.23
N LEU A 114 -41.13 -1.28 9.71
CA LEU A 114 -41.85 -2.54 9.75
C LEU A 114 -43.08 -2.29 10.62
N ARG A 115 -44.23 -2.09 9.97
CA ARG A 115 -45.52 -2.05 10.64
C ARG A 115 -45.70 -3.39 11.36
N GLY A 116 -45.68 -3.36 12.69
CA GLY A 116 -46.35 -4.38 13.50
C GLY A 116 -45.60 -5.67 13.76
N ARG A 117 -44.38 -5.63 14.31
CA ARG A 117 -43.95 -6.70 15.24
C ARG A 117 -43.59 -6.11 16.59
N ASN A 118 -44.50 -6.36 17.52
CA ASN A 118 -44.44 -6.12 18.95
C ASN A 118 -43.00 -6.08 19.51
N ALA A 119 -42.55 -4.87 19.84
CA ALA A 119 -41.34 -4.61 20.60
C ALA A 119 -41.57 -4.92 22.10
N LYS A 120 -41.80 -6.20 22.42
CA LYS A 120 -41.72 -6.70 23.79
C LYS A 120 -40.71 -7.85 23.81
N ASN A 121 -39.69 -7.67 24.66
CA ASN A 121 -38.67 -8.65 25.06
C ASN A 121 -37.63 -9.06 24.01
N TYR A 122 -36.58 -8.26 23.90
CA TYR A 122 -35.22 -8.82 23.79
C TYR A 122 -34.40 -8.24 24.94
N GLN A 123 -34.40 -8.96 26.06
CA GLN A 123 -33.31 -8.88 27.02
C GLN A 123 -32.08 -9.51 26.36
N GLU A 124 -30.95 -8.83 26.45
CA GLU A 124 -29.63 -9.35 26.09
C GLU A 124 -29.27 -10.49 27.04
N GLU A 125 -29.42 -11.73 26.59
CA GLU A 125 -28.72 -12.89 27.15
C GLU A 125 -27.61 -13.25 26.17
N ASP A 126 -26.49 -12.54 26.27
CA ASP A 126 -25.27 -12.81 25.51
C ASP A 126 -24.36 -13.73 26.36
N VAL A 127 -24.84 -14.95 26.64
CA VAL A 127 -24.13 -15.98 27.42
C VAL A 127 -24.19 -17.33 26.70
N ASN A 128 -23.49 -17.45 25.57
CA ASN A 128 -22.83 -18.68 25.07
C ASN A 128 -22.57 -18.57 23.57
N ARG A 129 -21.32 -18.23 23.20
CA ARG A 129 -20.78 -18.57 21.88
C ARG A 129 -19.76 -19.71 22.02
N PRO A 130 -20.17 -20.99 21.92
CA PRO A 130 -19.23 -22.08 21.73
C PRO A 130 -19.06 -22.27 20.23
N ASP A 131 -18.21 -21.47 19.58
CA ASP A 131 -17.68 -21.88 18.27
C ASP A 131 -16.42 -21.08 17.90
N LYS A 132 -15.38 -21.27 18.71
CA LYS A 132 -14.00 -21.19 18.19
C LYS A 132 -13.65 -22.60 17.74
N ARG A 133 -13.94 -22.93 16.48
CA ARG A 133 -13.39 -24.12 15.84
C ARG A 133 -11.87 -23.96 15.75
N THR A 134 -11.16 -24.42 16.77
CA THR A 134 -9.71 -24.60 16.72
C THR A 134 -9.43 -25.78 15.81
N VAL A 135 -8.93 -25.49 14.60
CA VAL A 135 -8.40 -26.50 13.69
C VAL A 135 -7.05 -26.94 14.25
N THR A 136 -7.03 -28.03 15.01
CA THR A 136 -5.81 -28.69 15.45
C THR A 136 -5.29 -29.56 14.31
N PHE A 137 -4.12 -29.24 13.78
CA PHE A 137 -3.40 -30.15 12.89
C PHE A 137 -2.84 -31.29 13.73
N ASN A 138 -3.14 -32.53 13.35
CA ASN A 138 -2.42 -33.70 13.86
C ASN A 138 -0.99 -33.65 13.33
N VAL A 139 -0.12 -32.96 14.05
CA VAL A 139 1.32 -32.95 13.80
C VAL A 139 1.90 -34.16 14.53
N PRO A 140 2.46 -35.16 13.83
CA PRO A 140 3.11 -36.29 14.48
C PRO A 140 4.25 -35.78 15.38
N PRO A 141 4.47 -36.40 16.55
CA PRO A 141 5.50 -35.97 17.49
C PRO A 141 6.87 -35.99 16.81
N ILE A 142 7.57 -34.85 16.86
CA ILE A 142 8.92 -34.73 16.32
C ILE A 142 9.83 -35.68 17.12
N PRO A 143 10.54 -36.62 16.47
CA PRO A 143 11.40 -37.57 17.15
C PRO A 143 12.48 -36.83 17.95
N GLU A 144 12.68 -37.27 19.19
CA GLU A 144 13.56 -36.64 20.19
C GLU A 144 15.03 -36.53 19.77
N ARG A 145 15.44 -37.31 18.75
CA ARG A 145 16.79 -37.31 18.18
C ARG A 145 17.21 -35.97 17.55
N LEU A 146 16.28 -35.05 17.29
CA LEU A 146 16.58 -33.72 16.75
C LEU A 146 16.77 -32.64 17.84
N LYS A 147 16.57 -32.95 19.13
CA LYS A 147 16.74 -31.99 20.23
C LYS A 147 18.17 -31.93 20.78
N LEU A 148 19.09 -32.73 20.27
CA LEU A 148 20.48 -32.81 20.73
C LEU A 148 21.44 -32.28 19.65
N ARG A 149 21.60 -30.95 19.57
CA ARG A 149 22.75 -30.29 18.94
C ARG A 149 22.88 -28.83 19.39
N ALA A 150 22.89 -28.63 20.72
CA ALA A 150 23.11 -27.32 21.34
C ALA A 150 24.39 -27.25 22.18
N HIS A 151 25.19 -28.32 22.23
CA HIS A 151 26.46 -28.37 22.97
C HIS A 151 27.52 -29.09 22.14
N ASP A 152 27.87 -28.51 20.99
CA ASP A 152 29.21 -28.74 20.46
C ASP A 152 30.12 -27.70 21.14
N PRO A 153 31.18 -28.10 21.86
CA PRO A 153 32.15 -27.15 22.37
C PRO A 153 32.79 -26.42 21.19
N VAL A 154 32.83 -25.10 21.30
CA VAL A 154 33.53 -24.20 20.38
C VAL A 154 34.99 -24.66 20.34
N PRO A 155 35.53 -25.10 19.18
CA PRO A 155 36.96 -25.34 19.08
C PRO A 155 37.69 -24.01 19.25
N ASP A 156 38.72 -24.04 20.10
CA ASP A 156 39.59 -22.91 20.44
C ASP A 156 40.07 -22.17 19.19
N GLU A 157 40.26 -20.86 19.39
CA GLU A 157 40.74 -19.85 18.45
C GLU A 157 41.79 -20.40 17.48
N VAL A 158 41.36 -20.67 16.24
CA VAL A 158 42.27 -20.72 15.10
C VAL A 158 42.73 -19.28 14.86
N GLN A 159 43.94 -18.99 15.34
CA GLN A 159 44.68 -17.77 15.08
C GLN A 159 44.81 -17.62 13.56
N MET A 160 43.99 -16.75 12.97
CA MET A 160 44.08 -16.45 11.55
C MET A 160 45.42 -15.76 11.27
N PRO A 161 46.25 -16.28 10.35
CA PRO A 161 47.47 -15.59 9.96
C PRO A 161 47.13 -14.24 9.35
N GLU A 162 47.94 -13.25 9.71
CA GLU A 162 47.95 -11.90 9.18
C GLU A 162 47.82 -11.91 7.65
N PRO A 163 46.88 -11.13 7.05
CA PRO A 163 46.81 -11.01 5.61
C PRO A 163 48.07 -10.29 5.12
N LEU A 164 48.90 -11.03 4.38
CA LEU A 164 49.99 -10.50 3.57
C LEU A 164 49.40 -9.42 2.64
N VAL A 165 49.83 -8.18 2.82
CA VAL A 165 49.52 -7.07 1.91
C VAL A 165 50.29 -7.32 0.63
N GLU A 166 49.66 -8.01 -0.32
CA GLU A 166 50.15 -8.13 -1.68
C GLU A 166 49.72 -6.87 -2.45
N GLU A 167 50.69 -6.01 -2.75
CA GLU A 167 50.51 -4.81 -3.57
C GLU A 167 50.11 -5.25 -4.99
N GLN A 168 48.81 -5.33 -5.25
CA GLN A 168 48.30 -5.51 -6.61
C GLN A 168 48.45 -4.20 -7.38
N GLU A 169 49.40 -4.20 -8.31
CA GLU A 169 49.51 -3.23 -9.40
C GLU A 169 48.17 -3.13 -10.13
N VAL A 170 47.61 -1.92 -10.16
CA VAL A 170 46.37 -1.59 -10.86
C VAL A 170 46.70 -1.52 -12.36
N GLU A 171 46.49 -2.62 -13.09
CA GLU A 171 46.46 -2.57 -14.55
C GLU A 171 45.23 -1.76 -15.01
N ASP A 172 45.49 -0.64 -15.66
CA ASP A 172 44.52 0.20 -16.36
C ASP A 172 43.91 -0.55 -17.55
N HIS A 173 42.85 -1.31 -17.29
CA HIS A 173 42.01 -1.84 -18.35
C HIS A 173 41.00 -0.79 -18.82
N PRO A 174 40.97 -0.43 -20.12
CA PRO A 174 40.01 0.52 -20.65
C PRO A 174 38.57 0.02 -20.46
N PRO A 175 37.60 0.92 -20.22
CA PRO A 175 36.24 0.55 -19.90
C PRO A 175 35.61 -0.27 -21.03
N GLN A 176 35.31 -1.53 -20.76
CA GLN A 176 34.54 -2.39 -21.66
C GLN A 176 33.18 -1.74 -21.94
N THR A 177 33.02 -1.20 -23.15
CA THR A 177 31.74 -0.73 -23.66
C THR A 177 30.82 -1.92 -23.81
N LEU A 178 29.84 -2.04 -22.90
CA LEU A 178 28.81 -3.06 -22.99
C LEU A 178 28.05 -2.95 -24.32
N PRO A 179 27.74 -4.08 -24.98
CA PRO A 179 27.03 -4.05 -26.26
C PRO A 179 25.66 -3.38 -26.11
N SER A 180 25.45 -2.33 -26.91
CA SER A 180 24.20 -1.57 -26.95
C SER A 180 23.05 -2.52 -27.30
N ARG A 181 22.10 -2.66 -26.37
CA ARG A 181 20.97 -3.58 -26.49
C ARG A 181 20.16 -3.21 -27.74
N PRO A 182 19.83 -4.16 -28.64
CA PRO A 182 19.06 -3.86 -29.84
C PRO A 182 17.75 -3.19 -29.44
N GLN A 183 17.49 -2.01 -30.00
CA GLN A 183 16.23 -1.30 -29.79
C GLN A 183 15.11 -2.21 -30.29
N ARG A 184 14.34 -2.75 -29.34
CA ARG A 184 13.10 -3.44 -29.67
C ARG A 184 12.22 -2.42 -30.39
N ASN A 185 11.93 -2.68 -31.67
CA ASN A 185 10.94 -1.96 -32.45
C ASN A 185 9.63 -1.89 -31.66
N ARG A 186 9.44 -0.81 -30.91
CA ARG A 186 8.20 -0.58 -30.16
C ARG A 186 7.18 -0.20 -31.20
N ARG A 187 6.15 -1.03 -31.34
CA ARG A 187 4.94 -0.63 -32.08
C ARG A 187 4.53 0.76 -31.57
N PRO A 188 4.34 1.75 -32.48
CA PRO A 188 3.86 3.05 -32.08
C PRO A 188 2.49 2.89 -31.39
N PRO A 189 2.18 3.76 -30.43
CA PRO A 189 0.93 3.68 -29.70
C PRO A 189 -0.25 3.88 -30.64
N ALA A 190 -1.34 3.13 -30.41
CA ALA A 190 -2.48 3.02 -31.32
C ALA A 190 -3.12 4.37 -31.72
N TYR A 191 -3.02 5.38 -30.85
CA TYR A 191 -3.56 6.72 -31.14
C TYR A 191 -2.79 7.49 -32.22
N LEU A 192 -1.60 7.02 -32.64
CA LEU A 192 -0.81 7.66 -33.70
C LEU A 192 -1.31 7.26 -35.10
N GLN A 193 -1.99 6.12 -35.24
CA GLN A 193 -2.51 5.64 -36.52
C GLN A 193 -3.68 6.50 -37.02
N ASP A 194 -4.43 7.12 -36.11
CA ASP A 194 -5.58 7.95 -36.45
C ASP A 194 -5.20 9.35 -36.96
N TYR A 195 -3.95 9.79 -36.75
CA TYR A 195 -3.47 11.08 -37.23
C TYR A 195 -3.04 11.04 -38.71
N GLU A 196 -2.49 9.93 -39.18
CA GLU A 196 -1.98 9.83 -40.56
C GLU A 196 -3.10 9.82 -41.61
N VAL A 197 -4.31 9.37 -41.25
CA VAL A 197 -5.46 9.37 -42.16
C VAL A 197 -5.99 10.78 -42.43
N LYS A 198 -5.81 11.74 -41.50
CA LYS A 198 -6.31 13.12 -41.68
C LYS A 198 -5.43 13.97 -42.58
N CYS A 199 -4.12 13.76 -42.59
CA CYS A 199 -3.20 14.57 -43.39
C CYS A 199 -3.34 14.34 -44.91
N ASN A 200 -3.79 13.15 -45.35
CA ASN A 200 -3.94 12.84 -46.76
C ASN A 200 -5.25 13.39 -47.38
N VAL A 201 -6.24 13.75 -46.56
CA VAL A 201 -7.51 14.34 -47.04
C VAL A 201 -7.34 15.84 -47.34
N GLU A 202 -6.42 16.52 -46.67
CA GLU A 202 -6.19 17.95 -46.88
C GLU A 202 -5.30 18.24 -48.11
N GLN A 203 -4.46 17.29 -48.53
CA GLN A 203 -3.59 17.47 -49.69
C GLN A 203 -4.30 17.29 -51.04
N SER A 204 -5.41 16.54 -51.09
CA SER A 204 -6.20 16.36 -52.33
C SER A 204 -7.17 17.50 -52.61
N ALA A 205 -7.41 18.39 -51.64
CA ALA A 205 -8.27 19.56 -51.78
C ALA A 205 -7.56 20.80 -52.35
N VAL A 206 -6.23 20.77 -52.49
CA VAL A 206 -5.42 21.93 -52.92
C VAL A 206 -5.03 21.86 -54.42
N SER A 207 -5.33 20.76 -55.10
CA SER A 207 -4.97 20.54 -56.53
C SER A 207 -6.12 20.75 -57.53
N LEU A 208 -7.22 21.37 -57.10
CA LEU A 208 -8.31 21.84 -57.96
C LEU A 208 -8.48 23.36 -57.80
N ASN A 209 -7.49 24.11 -58.26
CA ASN A 209 -7.59 25.52 -58.67
C ASN A 209 -6.43 25.86 -59.61
#